data_AF-A0A3P5WQP8-F1
#
_entry.id   AF-A0A3P5WQP8-F1
#
_cell.length_a   1.000
_cell.length_b   1.000
_cell.length_c   1.000
_cell.angle_alpha   90.00
_cell.angle_beta   90.00
_cell.angle_gamma   90.00
#
_symmetry.space_group_name_H-M   'P 1'
#
loop_
_entity.id
_entity.type
_entity.pdbx_description
1 polymer ?
#
loop_
_entity_poly.entity_id
_entity_poly.type
_entity_poly.pdbx_seq_one_letter_code
_entity_poly.pdbx_strand_id
1 'polypeptide(L)'
;MTAQLPAAIGSSPPPQHGAGRSRFAAQHRRRLLRADLLTVVAWASVAAAVALWLSDGALAAAGTPSGAVTAAGVVAGLVGMDLVLLMLLLAARTPLVDRTVGHDRALEFHRKLGKPALYLLLAHGVLIAAGYGLAEGLDPVSESVALWVLVPDMWLAYLSMMLFIAAVVTSLVAIRRRFAYEF
;
A
#
# COMPACT_ATOMS: atom_id res chain seq x y z
N MET A 1 -48.29 62.18 37.33
CA MET A 1 -46.83 62.11 37.13
C MET A 1 -46.35 60.75 37.64
N THR A 2 -46.37 59.73 36.78
CA THR A 2 -45.91 58.36 37.08
C THR A 2 -44.68 58.10 36.22
N ALA A 3 -43.52 58.08 36.86
CA ALA A 3 -42.24 57.85 36.20
C ALA A 3 -42.10 56.35 35.86
N GLN A 4 -41.97 56.04 34.57
CA GLN A 4 -41.58 54.71 34.08
C GLN A 4 -40.06 54.57 34.19
N LEU A 5 -39.61 53.50 34.84
CA LEU A 5 -38.20 53.09 34.93
C LEU A 5 -37.77 52.36 33.63
N PRO A 6 -36.52 52.54 33.16
CA PRO A 6 -36.03 51.88 31.95
C PRO A 6 -35.73 50.40 32.17
N ALA A 7 -36.09 49.59 31.18
CA ALA A 7 -35.89 48.14 31.14
C ALA A 7 -34.40 47.76 31.20
N ALA A 8 -34.08 46.77 32.03
CA ALA A 8 -32.75 46.21 32.19
C ALA A 8 -32.22 45.66 30.86
N ILE A 9 -30.99 46.07 30.53
CA ILE A 9 -30.22 45.59 29.38
C ILE A 9 -29.95 44.09 29.57
N GLY A 10 -30.49 43.27 28.67
CA GLY A 10 -30.24 41.83 28.64
C GLY A 10 -28.74 41.55 28.47
N SER A 11 -28.17 40.77 29.40
CA SER A 11 -26.82 40.24 29.28
C SER A 11 -26.77 39.20 28.15
N SER A 12 -26.11 39.54 27.05
CA SER A 12 -25.82 38.58 25.97
C SER A 12 -25.01 37.40 26.53
N PRO A 13 -25.35 36.13 26.24
CA PRO A 13 -24.56 35.00 26.68
C PRO A 13 -23.15 35.06 26.08
N PRO A 14 -22.11 34.63 26.81
CA PRO A 14 -20.73 34.73 26.35
C PRO A 14 -20.51 33.90 25.07
N PRO A 15 -19.66 34.37 24.14
CA PRO A 15 -19.39 33.69 22.88
C PRO A 15 -18.79 32.29 23.12
N GLN A 16 -19.50 31.25 22.67
CA GLN A 16 -19.15 29.82 22.86
C GLN A 16 -17.97 29.34 21.99
N HIS A 17 -16.96 30.18 21.78
CA HIS A 17 -15.89 29.96 20.80
C HIS A 17 -14.88 28.84 21.17
N GLY A 18 -14.99 28.24 22.36
CA GLY A 18 -14.09 27.17 22.84
C GLY A 18 -14.54 25.74 22.53
N ALA A 19 -15.85 25.48 22.44
CA ALA A 19 -16.39 24.12 22.31
C ALA A 19 -16.19 23.52 20.90
N GLY A 20 -16.16 24.35 19.86
CA GLY A 20 -15.86 23.92 18.49
C GLY A 20 -14.42 23.45 18.34
N ARG A 21 -13.45 24.24 18.83
CA ARG A 21 -12.00 23.98 18.69
C ARG A 21 -11.58 22.64 19.32
N SER A 22 -12.14 22.27 20.47
CA SER A 22 -11.83 21.00 21.15
C SER A 22 -12.37 19.76 20.41
N ARG A 23 -13.54 19.87 19.77
CA ARG A 23 -14.13 18.80 18.93
C ARG A 23 -13.32 18.59 17.66
N PHE A 24 -12.88 19.67 16.99
CA PHE A 24 -12.01 19.57 15.81
C PHE A 24 -10.64 18.94 16.15
N ALA A 25 -10.04 19.30 17.29
CA ALA A 25 -8.78 18.71 17.75
C ALA A 25 -8.92 17.20 18.06
N ALA A 26 -9.99 16.78 18.73
CA ALA A 26 -10.25 15.37 19.03
C ALA A 26 -10.51 14.53 17.76
N GLN A 27 -11.22 15.10 16.77
CA GLN A 27 -11.43 14.46 15.48
C GLN A 27 -10.13 14.33 14.68
N HIS A 28 -9.28 15.36 14.68
CA HIS A 28 -7.97 15.33 14.02
C HIS A 28 -7.06 14.26 14.65
N ARG A 29 -7.00 14.18 15.98
CA ARG A 29 -6.21 13.16 16.69
C ARG A 29 -6.70 11.74 16.41
N ARG A 30 -8.01 11.50 16.37
CA ARG A 30 -8.58 10.19 15.97
C ARG A 30 -8.24 9.81 14.53
N ARG A 31 -8.14 10.80 13.62
CA ARG A 31 -7.75 10.58 12.22
C ARG A 31 -6.28 10.17 12.08
N LEU A 32 -5.38 10.75 12.90
CA LEU A 32 -3.96 10.37 12.93
C LEU A 32 -3.78 8.96 13.48
N LEU A 33 -4.38 8.66 14.64
CA LEU A 33 -4.28 7.34 15.29
C LEU A 33 -4.73 6.18 14.39
N ARG A 34 -5.75 6.38 13.54
CA ARG A 34 -6.23 5.35 12.61
C ARG A 34 -5.28 5.15 11.42
N ALA A 35 -4.66 6.21 10.92
CA ALA A 35 -3.67 6.12 9.84
C ALA A 35 -2.39 5.42 10.35
N ASP A 36 -2.00 5.73 11.58
CA ASP A 36 -0.88 5.08 12.26
C ASP A 36 -1.17 3.58 12.43
N LEU A 37 -2.38 3.20 12.84
CA LEU A 37 -2.74 1.79 13.03
C LEU A 37 -2.69 0.98 11.71
N LEU A 38 -3.15 1.53 10.59
CA LEU A 38 -3.02 0.86 9.28
C LEU A 38 -1.56 0.68 8.88
N THR A 39 -0.76 1.71 9.12
CA THR A 39 0.68 1.66 8.82
C THR A 39 1.35 0.60 9.67
N VAL A 40 1.03 0.53 10.97
CA VAL A 40 1.54 -0.50 11.89
C VAL A 40 1.12 -1.90 11.44
N VAL A 41 -0.15 -2.11 11.09
CA VAL A 41 -0.64 -3.42 10.62
C VAL A 41 0.04 -3.83 9.32
N ALA A 42 0.22 -2.91 8.37
CA ALA A 42 0.93 -3.18 7.11
C ALA A 42 2.40 -3.53 7.34
N TRP A 43 3.11 -2.79 8.20
CA TRP A 43 4.49 -3.15 8.54
C TRP A 43 4.58 -4.46 9.32
N ALA A 44 3.59 -4.76 10.17
CA ALA A 44 3.52 -6.01 10.90
C ALA A 44 3.26 -7.21 9.96
N SER A 45 2.39 -7.08 8.95
CA SER A 45 2.16 -8.15 7.96
C SER A 45 3.41 -8.42 7.13
N VAL A 46 4.08 -7.37 6.66
CA VAL A 46 5.36 -7.50 5.94
C VAL A 46 6.42 -8.16 6.83
N ALA A 47 6.58 -7.69 8.06
CA ALA A 47 7.54 -8.25 9.00
C ALA A 47 7.24 -9.72 9.31
N ALA A 48 5.96 -10.10 9.44
CA ALA A 48 5.55 -11.48 9.64
C ALA A 48 5.87 -12.35 8.41
N ALA A 49 5.59 -11.89 7.19
CA ALA A 49 5.91 -12.62 5.97
C ALA A 49 7.43 -12.88 5.83
N VAL A 50 8.25 -11.85 6.08
CA VAL A 50 9.71 -11.99 6.04
C VAL A 50 10.21 -12.88 7.19
N ALA A 51 9.66 -12.76 8.40
CA ALA A 51 10.04 -13.59 9.53
C ALA A 51 9.72 -15.08 9.29
N LEU A 52 8.56 -15.37 8.70
CA LEU A 52 8.19 -16.74 8.33
C LEU A 52 9.16 -17.31 7.30
N TRP A 53 9.51 -16.54 6.27
CA TRP A 53 10.50 -16.96 5.28
C TRP A 53 11.88 -17.19 5.89
N LEU A 54 12.33 -16.29 6.79
CA LEU A 54 13.58 -16.48 7.53
C LEU A 54 13.57 -17.73 8.41
N SER A 55 12.41 -18.06 9.01
CA SER A 55 12.25 -19.26 9.84
C SER A 55 12.33 -20.57 9.04
N ASP A 56 12.07 -20.52 7.73
CA ASP A 56 12.17 -21.66 6.81
C ASP A 56 13.62 -21.95 6.36
N GLY A 57 14.61 -21.31 6.98
CA GLY A 57 16.04 -21.55 6.70
C GLY A 57 16.61 -20.70 5.57
N ALA A 58 15.92 -19.63 5.16
CA ALA A 58 16.33 -18.76 4.07
C ALA A 58 17.76 -18.21 4.15
N LEU A 59 18.28 -17.99 5.36
CA LEU A 59 19.65 -17.51 5.56
C LEU A 59 20.72 -18.49 5.05
N ALA A 60 20.44 -19.79 5.08
CA ALA A 60 21.37 -20.80 4.57
C ALA A 60 21.53 -20.69 3.04
N ALA A 61 20.45 -20.34 2.34
CA ALA A 61 20.44 -20.18 0.89
C ALA A 61 21.12 -18.87 0.42
N ALA A 62 21.32 -17.88 1.30
CA ALA A 62 21.90 -16.58 0.96
C ALA A 62 23.44 -16.52 1.07
N GLY A 63 24.13 -17.64 1.29
CA GLY A 63 25.58 -17.70 1.50
C GLY A 63 26.44 -17.51 0.24
N THR A 64 25.84 -17.53 -0.95
CA THR A 64 26.53 -17.33 -2.24
C THR A 64 26.06 -16.05 -2.92
N PRO A 65 26.82 -15.49 -3.89
CA PRO A 65 26.36 -14.32 -4.64
C PRO A 65 25.02 -14.54 -5.36
N SER A 66 24.83 -15.69 -6.01
CA SER A 66 23.56 -16.06 -6.66
C SER A 66 22.43 -16.18 -5.62
N GLY A 67 22.71 -16.87 -4.50
CA GLY A 67 21.77 -17.03 -3.40
C GLY A 67 21.34 -15.71 -2.76
N ALA A 68 22.26 -14.75 -2.59
CA ALA A 68 21.96 -13.43 -2.06
C ALA A 68 21.06 -12.61 -3.01
N VAL A 69 21.30 -12.69 -4.32
CA VAL A 69 20.45 -12.04 -5.33
C VAL A 69 19.06 -12.66 -5.35
N THR A 70 18.97 -14.00 -5.33
CA THR A 70 17.68 -14.72 -5.23
C THR A 70 16.94 -14.36 -3.94
N ALA A 71 17.64 -14.31 -2.79
CA ALA A 71 17.07 -13.90 -1.51
C ALA A 71 16.48 -12.50 -1.56
N ALA A 72 17.19 -11.53 -2.15
CA ALA A 72 16.66 -10.18 -2.37
C ALA A 72 15.40 -10.19 -3.26
N GLY A 73 15.39 -11.02 -4.31
CA GLY A 73 14.23 -11.22 -5.17
C GLY A 73 13.03 -11.81 -4.41
N VAL A 74 13.25 -12.80 -3.56
CA VAL A 74 12.19 -13.38 -2.72
C VAL A 74 11.62 -12.35 -1.76
N VAL A 75 12.48 -11.59 -1.06
CA VAL A 75 12.01 -10.52 -0.17
C VAL A 75 11.21 -9.47 -0.95
N ALA A 76 11.68 -9.04 -2.12
CA ALA A 76 10.92 -8.12 -2.97
C ALA A 76 9.54 -8.68 -3.36
N GLY A 77 9.46 -9.98 -3.64
CA GLY A 77 8.20 -10.68 -3.94
C GLY A 77 7.26 -10.74 -2.74
N LEU A 78 7.79 -11.08 -1.55
CA LEU A 78 7.02 -11.13 -0.30
C LEU A 78 6.43 -9.75 0.04
N VAL A 79 7.26 -8.71 0.03
CA VAL A 79 6.80 -7.34 0.31
C VAL A 79 5.84 -6.88 -0.78
N GLY A 80 6.18 -7.09 -2.07
CA GLY A 80 5.35 -6.67 -3.19
C GLY A 80 3.97 -7.31 -3.17
N MET A 81 3.89 -8.62 -2.95
CA MET A 81 2.62 -9.35 -2.90
C MET A 81 1.82 -9.00 -1.65
N ASP A 82 2.45 -8.82 -0.48
CA ASP A 82 1.76 -8.36 0.72
C ASP A 82 1.11 -6.99 0.50
N LEU A 83 1.81 -6.05 -0.16
CA LEU A 83 1.21 -4.76 -0.56
C LEU A 83 0.01 -4.93 -1.49
N VAL A 84 0.05 -5.88 -2.44
CA VAL A 84 -1.10 -6.18 -3.31
C VAL A 84 -2.27 -6.75 -2.51
N LEU A 85 -2.02 -7.63 -1.54
CA LEU A 85 -3.06 -8.17 -0.66
C LEU A 85 -3.67 -7.06 0.22
N LEU A 86 -2.86 -6.17 0.77
CA LEU A 86 -3.32 -5.00 1.50
C LEU A 86 -4.18 -4.10 0.62
N MET A 87 -3.77 -3.85 -0.63
CA MET A 87 -4.57 -3.09 -1.59
C MET A 87 -5.91 -3.74 -1.89
N LEU A 88 -5.95 -5.07 -2.02
CA LEU A 88 -7.19 -5.83 -2.23
C LEU A 88 -8.10 -5.74 -1.00
N LEU A 89 -7.53 -5.89 0.20
CA LEU A 89 -8.28 -5.76 1.47
C LEU A 89 -8.88 -4.36 1.64
N LEU A 90 -8.13 -3.32 1.29
CA LEU A 90 -8.60 -1.93 1.30
C LEU A 90 -9.72 -1.72 0.27
N ALA A 91 -9.68 -2.39 -0.88
CA ALA A 91 -10.69 -2.29 -1.93
C ALA A 91 -11.93 -3.17 -1.69
N ALA A 92 -11.82 -4.21 -0.86
CA ALA A 92 -12.85 -5.24 -0.65
C ALA A 92 -14.13 -4.74 0.06
N ARG A 93 -14.22 -3.45 0.45
CA ARG A 93 -15.37 -2.84 1.15
C ARG A 93 -15.87 -3.68 2.33
N THR A 94 -14.94 -4.30 3.06
CA THR A 94 -15.33 -5.10 4.22
C THR A 94 -15.85 -4.17 5.32
N PRO A 95 -16.91 -4.55 6.04
CA PRO A 95 -17.49 -3.70 7.08
C PRO A 95 -16.50 -3.36 8.20
N LEU A 96 -15.47 -4.19 8.41
CA LEU A 96 -14.38 -3.92 9.34
C LEU A 96 -13.49 -2.76 8.84
N VAL A 97 -13.11 -2.76 7.57
CA VAL A 97 -12.26 -1.73 6.96
C VAL A 97 -13.04 -0.42 6.81
N ASP A 98 -14.30 -0.49 6.37
CA ASP A 98 -15.13 0.70 6.16
C ASP A 98 -15.41 1.46 7.47
N ARG A 99 -15.66 0.74 8.58
CA ARG A 99 -15.88 1.36 9.91
C ARG A 99 -14.62 1.98 10.50
N THR A 100 -13.44 1.45 10.17
CA THR A 100 -12.16 1.88 10.78
C THR A 100 -11.45 2.95 9.95
N VAL A 101 -11.34 2.75 8.63
CA VAL A 101 -10.55 3.59 7.71
C VAL A 101 -11.40 4.60 6.97
N GLY A 102 -12.58 4.18 6.50
CA GLY A 102 -13.44 4.95 5.61
C GLY A 102 -13.02 4.86 4.13
N HIS A 103 -14.01 4.99 3.24
CA HIS A 103 -13.87 4.68 1.80
C HIS A 103 -12.82 5.56 1.08
N ASP A 104 -12.89 6.88 1.26
CA ASP A 104 -12.01 7.82 0.58
C ASP A 104 -10.53 7.62 0.96
N ARG A 105 -10.29 7.28 2.23
CA ARG A 105 -8.96 6.98 2.77
C ARG A 105 -8.42 5.66 2.22
N ALA A 106 -9.25 4.62 2.15
CA ALA A 106 -8.85 3.34 1.58
C ALA A 106 -8.40 3.50 0.12
N LEU A 107 -9.12 4.32 -0.67
CA LEU A 107 -8.72 4.69 -2.04
C LEU A 107 -7.42 5.51 -2.09
N GLU A 108 -7.20 6.42 -1.14
CA GLU A 108 -5.95 7.17 -1.04
C GLU A 108 -4.74 6.24 -0.80
N PHE A 109 -4.85 5.32 0.14
CA PHE A 109 -3.81 4.32 0.41
C PHE A 109 -3.60 3.38 -0.78
N HIS A 110 -4.68 2.90 -1.41
CA HIS A 110 -4.60 2.07 -2.61
C HIS A 110 -3.79 2.76 -3.73
N ARG A 111 -4.04 4.06 -3.97
CA ARG A 111 -3.27 4.84 -4.96
C ARG A 111 -1.80 5.03 -4.57
N LYS A 112 -1.49 5.14 -3.28
CA LYS A 112 -0.13 5.29 -2.78
C LYS A 112 0.66 3.98 -2.85
N LEU A 113 0.04 2.85 -2.54
CA LEU A 113 0.69 1.53 -2.48
C LEU A 113 0.87 0.88 -3.86
N GLY A 114 0.06 1.26 -4.87
CA GLY A 114 0.14 0.65 -6.20
C GLY A 114 1.48 0.82 -6.91
N LYS A 115 2.12 2.00 -6.82
CA LYS A 115 3.43 2.23 -7.45
C LYS A 115 4.55 1.44 -6.76
N PRO A 116 4.73 1.50 -5.42
CA PRO A 116 5.68 0.63 -4.72
C PRO A 116 5.46 -0.85 -5.00
N ALA A 117 4.22 -1.34 -5.00
CA ALA A 117 3.92 -2.74 -5.28
C ALA A 117 4.39 -3.15 -6.68
N LEU A 118 4.14 -2.33 -7.70
CA LEU A 118 4.63 -2.58 -9.06
C LEU A 118 6.16 -2.64 -9.12
N TYR A 119 6.87 -1.67 -8.52
CA TYR A 119 8.33 -1.67 -8.54
C TYR A 119 8.92 -2.87 -7.82
N LEU A 120 8.34 -3.29 -6.69
CA LEU A 120 8.77 -4.47 -5.94
C LEU A 120 8.54 -5.76 -6.74
N LEU A 121 7.39 -5.90 -7.40
CA LEU A 121 7.10 -7.08 -8.22
C LEU A 121 7.96 -7.14 -9.49
N LEU A 122 8.26 -6.01 -10.12
CA LEU A 122 9.23 -5.94 -11.22
C LEU A 122 10.64 -6.30 -10.74
N ALA A 123 11.07 -5.73 -9.61
CA ALA A 123 12.35 -6.05 -9.01
C ALA A 123 12.43 -7.55 -8.65
N HIS A 124 11.36 -8.13 -8.11
CA HIS A 124 11.26 -9.57 -7.84
C HIS A 124 11.55 -10.39 -9.10
N GLY A 125 10.83 -10.16 -10.20
CA GLY A 125 11.04 -10.92 -11.44
C GLY A 125 12.47 -10.80 -11.98
N VAL A 126 13.02 -9.57 -11.99
CA VAL A 126 14.39 -9.32 -12.46
C VAL A 126 15.44 -9.97 -11.55
N LEU A 127 15.28 -9.87 -10.22
CA LEU A 127 16.22 -10.44 -9.26
C LEU A 127 16.16 -11.97 -9.26
N ILE A 128 15.00 -12.59 -9.42
CA ILE A 128 14.88 -14.05 -9.55
C ILE A 128 15.57 -14.54 -10.83
N ALA A 129 15.29 -13.93 -11.98
CA ALA A 129 15.95 -14.29 -13.23
C ALA A 129 17.48 -14.06 -13.17
N ALA A 130 17.93 -12.98 -12.54
CA ALA A 130 19.36 -12.74 -12.35
C ALA A 130 20.00 -13.74 -11.38
N GLY A 131 19.34 -14.06 -10.26
CA GLY A 131 19.85 -14.98 -9.26
C GLY A 131 19.96 -16.41 -9.78
N TYR A 132 18.94 -16.89 -10.50
CA TYR A 132 18.98 -18.21 -11.16
C TYR A 132 19.97 -18.24 -12.31
N GLY A 133 20.00 -17.21 -13.17
CA GLY A 133 20.99 -17.12 -14.23
C GLY A 133 22.43 -17.16 -13.70
N LEU A 134 22.71 -16.47 -12.59
CA LEU A 134 24.01 -16.55 -11.91
C LEU A 134 24.34 -17.95 -11.38
N ALA A 135 23.34 -18.72 -10.95
CA ALA A 135 23.54 -20.09 -10.48
C ALA A 135 23.76 -21.07 -11.64
N GLU A 136 23.12 -20.85 -12.78
CA GLU A 136 23.15 -21.71 -13.98
C GLU A 136 24.21 -21.29 -15.01
N GLY A 137 24.84 -20.13 -14.83
CA GLY A 137 25.80 -19.56 -15.78
C GLY A 137 25.15 -18.94 -17.02
N LEU A 138 23.87 -18.57 -16.92
CA LEU A 138 23.09 -17.93 -17.97
C LEU A 138 22.98 -16.41 -17.73
N ASP A 139 22.83 -15.64 -18.81
CA ASP A 139 22.41 -14.25 -18.68
C ASP A 139 20.93 -14.16 -18.27
N PRO A 140 20.49 -13.08 -17.60
CA PRO A 140 19.13 -12.98 -17.06
C PRO A 140 18.01 -13.07 -18.11
N VAL A 141 18.29 -12.73 -19.38
CA VAL A 141 17.30 -12.81 -20.46
C VAL A 141 17.13 -14.27 -20.89
N SER A 142 18.24 -14.97 -21.11
CA SER A 142 18.23 -16.41 -21.41
C SER A 142 17.56 -17.21 -20.30
N GLU A 143 17.85 -16.89 -19.03
CA GLU A 143 17.19 -17.50 -17.88
C GLU A 143 15.68 -17.22 -17.88
N SER A 144 15.25 -15.98 -18.15
CA SER A 144 13.82 -15.64 -18.24
C SER A 144 13.09 -16.45 -19.32
N VAL A 145 13.74 -16.69 -20.47
CA VAL A 145 13.18 -17.53 -21.54
C VAL A 145 13.14 -18.99 -21.10
N ALA A 146 14.19 -19.48 -20.44
CA ALA A 146 14.24 -20.83 -19.88
C ALA A 146 13.10 -21.05 -18.88
N LEU A 147 12.88 -20.12 -17.95
CA LEU A 147 11.77 -20.16 -17.00
C LEU A 147 10.42 -20.25 -17.70
N TRP A 148 10.18 -19.44 -18.73
CA TRP A 148 8.93 -19.47 -19.49
C TRP A 148 8.66 -20.83 -20.16
N VAL A 149 9.70 -21.46 -20.72
CA VAL A 149 9.56 -22.67 -21.55
C VAL A 149 9.60 -23.95 -20.70
N LEU A 150 10.48 -23.99 -19.70
CA LEU A 150 10.84 -25.21 -18.98
C LEU A 150 10.07 -25.37 -17.66
N VAL A 151 9.64 -24.28 -17.03
CA VAL A 151 8.92 -24.35 -15.76
C VAL A 151 7.41 -24.39 -16.02
N PRO A 152 6.72 -25.46 -15.58
CA PRO A 152 5.27 -25.55 -15.70
C PRO A 152 4.58 -24.33 -15.08
N ASP A 153 3.53 -23.85 -15.73
CA ASP A 153 2.70 -22.71 -15.28
C ASP A 153 3.41 -21.35 -15.16
N MET A 154 4.71 -21.25 -15.49
CA MET A 154 5.45 -19.99 -15.41
C MET A 154 4.86 -18.91 -16.32
N TRP A 155 4.31 -19.29 -17.47
CA TRP A 155 3.60 -18.38 -18.37
C TRP A 155 2.45 -17.60 -17.69
N LEU A 156 1.82 -18.17 -16.65
CA LEU A 156 0.80 -17.47 -15.84
C LEU A 156 1.40 -16.32 -15.02
N ALA A 157 2.64 -16.47 -14.52
CA ALA A 157 3.31 -15.41 -13.77
C ALA A 157 3.57 -14.19 -14.66
N TYR A 158 4.05 -14.41 -15.89
CA TYR A 158 4.25 -13.35 -16.87
C TYR A 158 2.93 -12.72 -17.33
N LEU A 159 1.90 -13.52 -17.56
CA LEU A 159 0.56 -13.02 -17.90
C LEU A 159 -0.01 -12.17 -16.75
N SER A 160 0.13 -12.63 -15.51
CA SER A 160 -0.28 -11.89 -14.31
C SER A 160 0.48 -10.57 -14.18
N MET A 161 1.80 -10.58 -14.37
CA MET A 161 2.61 -9.36 -14.37
C MET A 161 2.15 -8.36 -15.44
N MET A 162 1.90 -8.84 -16.66
CA MET A 162 1.41 -7.99 -17.76
C MET A 162 0.04 -7.37 -17.44
N LEU A 163 -0.89 -8.18 -16.91
CA LEU A 163 -2.20 -7.69 -16.47
C LEU A 163 -2.09 -6.69 -15.31
N PHE A 164 -1.18 -6.93 -14.37
CA PHE A 164 -0.93 -6.02 -13.25
C PHE A 164 -0.36 -4.69 -13.72
N ILE A 165 0.62 -4.70 -14.63
CA ILE A 165 1.14 -3.50 -15.30
C ILE A 165 0.00 -2.76 -16.01
N ALA A 166 -0.82 -3.47 -16.79
CA ALA A 166 -1.95 -2.87 -17.49
C ALA A 166 -2.95 -2.21 -16.52
N ALA A 167 -3.26 -2.85 -15.39
CA ALA A 167 -4.11 -2.28 -14.34
C ALA A 167 -3.52 -1.00 -13.74
N VAL A 168 -2.21 -0.97 -13.47
CA VAL A 168 -1.54 0.23 -12.95
C VAL A 168 -1.50 1.35 -13.99
N VAL A 169 -1.13 1.04 -15.23
CA VAL A 169 -1.08 2.02 -16.33
C VAL A 169 -2.46 2.61 -16.60
N THR A 170 -3.49 1.76 -16.72
CA THR A 170 -4.87 2.23 -16.92
C THR A 170 -5.36 3.08 -15.76
N SER A 171 -5.02 2.74 -14.51
CA SER A 171 -5.31 3.56 -13.33
C SER A 171 -4.67 4.95 -13.42
N LEU A 172 -3.40 5.05 -13.86
CA LEU A 172 -2.70 6.32 -14.04
C LEU A 172 -3.24 7.14 -15.22
N VAL A 173 -3.54 6.50 -16.35
CA VAL A 173 -4.07 7.16 -17.56
C VAL A 173 -5.49 7.66 -17.33
N ALA A 174 -6.33 6.90 -16.63
CA ALA A 174 -7.69 7.31 -16.26
C ALA A 174 -7.68 8.58 -15.40
N ILE A 175 -6.69 8.71 -14.50
CA ILE A 175 -6.50 9.93 -13.70
C ILE A 175 -6.13 11.12 -14.60
N ARG A 176 -5.18 10.96 -15.53
CA ARG A 176 -4.77 12.06 -16.43
C ARG A 176 -5.89 12.56 -17.33
N ARG A 177 -6.73 11.66 -17.86
CA ARG A 177 -7.88 12.04 -18.71
C ARG A 177 -8.95 12.83 -17.96
N ARG A 178 -9.08 12.63 -16.64
CA ARG A 178 -10.09 13.30 -15.81
C ARG A 178 -9.73 14.73 -15.42
N PHE A 179 -8.43 15.06 -15.39
CA PHE A 179 -7.94 16.42 -15.10
C PHE A 179 -7.51 17.20 -16.35
N ALA A 180 -7.72 16.65 -17.55
CA ALA A 180 -7.42 17.34 -18.81
C ALA A 180 -8.44 18.43 -19.18
N TYR A 181 -9.45 18.69 -18.33
CA TYR A 181 -10.48 19.71 -18.57
C TYR A 181 -10.29 21.00 -17.77
N GLU A 182 -9.18 21.15 -17.04
CA GLU A 182 -8.89 22.34 -16.23
C GLU A 182 -7.53 22.99 -16.57
N PHE A 183 -6.90 22.58 -17.67
CA PHE A 183 -5.69 23.22 -18.22
C PHE A 183 -5.98 23.86 -19.57
#